data_AF-A0A441WGB5-F1
#
_entry.id   AF-A0A441WGB5-F1
#
_cell.length_a   1.000
_cell.length_b   1.000
_cell.length_c   1.000
_cell.angle_alpha   90.00
_cell.angle_beta   90.00
_cell.angle_gamma   90.00
#
_symmetry.space_group_name_H-M   'P 1'
#
loop_
_entity.id
_entity.type
_entity.pdbx_description
1 polymer ?
#
loop_
_entity_poly.entity_id
_entity_poly.type
_entity_poly.pdbx_seq_one_letter_code
_entity_poly.pdbx_strand_id
1 'polypeptide(L)' 'FVIRADLAFIAIGFAGPAAVGPVSELAGQMKIAIDSRRSNNVEANDRDYKTSVEKLYAAGDVRRGQSLVVWAIREGR' A
#
# COMPACT_ATOMS: atom_id res chain seq x y z
N PHE A 1 -16.76 28.75 -2.74
CA PHE A 1 -15.90 29.96 -2.69
C PHE A 1 -14.78 29.79 -3.72
N VAL A 2 -14.11 30.86 -4.12
CA VAL A 2 -12.94 30.82 -5.02
C VAL A 2 -11.78 31.54 -4.32
N ILE A 3 -10.64 30.87 -4.14
CA ILE A 3 -9.41 31.46 -3.59
C ILE A 3 -8.41 31.61 -4.74
N ARG A 4 -7.79 32.80 -4.85
CA ARG A 4 -6.68 33.01 -5.79
C ARG A 4 -5.40 32.45 -5.17
N ALA A 5 -4.64 31.69 -5.94
CA ALA A 5 -3.36 31.13 -5.53
C ALA A 5 -2.38 31.14 -6.71
N ASP A 6 -1.11 31.41 -6.42
CA ASP A 6 -0.03 31.32 -7.42
C ASP A 6 0.38 29.86 -7.68
N LEU A 7 0.34 29.03 -6.62
CA LEU A 7 0.59 27.60 -6.67
C LEU A 7 -0.37 26.85 -5.74
N ALA A 8 -0.81 25.68 -6.17
CA ALA A 8 -1.61 24.76 -5.38
C ALA A 8 -1.00 23.36 -5.43
N PHE A 9 -0.83 22.76 -4.26
CA PHE A 9 -0.28 21.41 -4.12
C PHE A 9 -1.36 20.45 -3.63
N ILE A 10 -1.41 19.27 -4.23
CA ILE A 10 -2.29 18.18 -3.80
C ILE A 10 -1.46 17.25 -2.92
N ALA A 11 -1.71 17.31 -1.61
CA ALA A 11 -1.03 16.49 -0.59
C ALA A 11 -2.03 15.60 0.18
N ILE A 12 -2.91 14.93 -0.56
CA ILE A 12 -3.99 14.09 0.00
C ILE A 12 -3.55 12.68 0.40
N GLY A 13 -2.27 12.34 0.18
CA GLY A 13 -1.71 11.02 0.44
C GLY A 13 -1.98 10.01 -0.68
N PHE A 14 -1.96 8.73 -0.33
CA PHE A 14 -2.04 7.58 -1.23
C PHE A 14 -3.19 6.64 -0.85
N ALA A 15 -3.80 5.98 -1.83
CA ALA A 15 -4.91 5.04 -1.64
C ALA A 15 -4.51 3.56 -1.77
N GLY A 16 -3.22 3.26 -1.84
CA GLY A 16 -2.70 1.91 -2.05
C GLY A 16 -1.54 1.86 -3.06
N PRO A 17 -1.13 0.66 -3.48
CA PRO A 17 -0.09 0.47 -4.49
C PRO A 17 -0.46 1.09 -5.83
N ALA A 18 0.58 1.40 -6.61
CA ALA A 18 0.42 1.95 -7.95
C ALA A 18 -0.43 1.03 -8.84
N ALA A 19 -1.17 1.63 -9.77
CA ALA A 19 -1.98 0.91 -10.76
C ALA A 19 -1.16 0.18 -11.85
N VAL A 20 0.17 0.16 -11.70
CA VAL A 20 1.12 -0.48 -12.61
C VAL A 20 2.11 -1.33 -11.82
N GLY A 21 2.56 -2.42 -12.43
CA GLY A 21 3.55 -3.34 -11.86
C GLY A 21 2.94 -4.57 -11.18
N PRO A 22 3.71 -5.28 -10.34
CA PRO A 22 3.37 -6.65 -9.92
C PRO A 22 2.02 -6.77 -9.20
N VAL A 23 1.62 -5.76 -8.42
CA VAL A 23 0.33 -5.79 -7.71
C VAL A 23 -0.85 -5.70 -8.68
N SER A 24 -0.71 -4.92 -9.77
CA SER A 24 -1.74 -4.84 -10.82
C SER A 24 -1.77 -6.10 -11.70
N GLU A 25 -0.60 -6.69 -11.99
CA GLU A 25 -0.48 -7.92 -12.80
C GLU A 25 -1.08 -9.13 -12.08
N LEU A 26 -0.97 -9.15 -10.75
CA LEU A 26 -1.51 -10.21 -9.87
C LEU A 26 -2.87 -9.83 -9.26
N ALA A 27 -3.50 -8.76 -9.75
CA ALA A 27 -4.81 -8.34 -9.27
C ALA A 27 -5.83 -9.47 -9.49
N GLY A 28 -6.59 -9.79 -8.43
CA GLY A 28 -7.56 -10.90 -8.43
C GLY A 28 -6.97 -12.28 -8.11
N GLN A 29 -5.65 -12.44 -8.12
CA GLN A 29 -4.97 -13.67 -7.66
C GLN A 29 -4.49 -13.56 -6.21
N MET A 30 -4.28 -12.33 -5.74
CA MET A 30 -3.84 -12.01 -4.39
C MET A 30 -4.94 -11.34 -3.58
N LYS A 31 -5.02 -11.67 -2.29
CA LYS A 31 -5.95 -11.02 -1.37
C LYS A 31 -5.51 -9.58 -1.06
N ILE A 32 -6.50 -8.69 -1.06
CA ILE A 32 -6.34 -7.26 -0.74
C ILE A 32 -7.26 -6.95 0.44
N ALA A 33 -6.71 -6.24 1.42
CA ALA A 33 -7.45 -5.72 2.57
C ALA A 33 -7.71 -4.22 2.38
N ILE A 34 -8.93 -3.79 2.65
CA ILE A 34 -9.29 -2.36 2.65
C ILE A 34 -9.20 -1.86 4.08
N ASP A 35 -8.36 -0.86 4.31
CA ASP A 35 -8.21 -0.26 5.64
C ASP A 35 -9.31 0.77 5.97
N SER A 36 -9.28 1.31 7.19
CA SER A 36 -10.23 2.33 7.65
C SER A 36 -10.15 3.64 6.86
N ARG A 37 -9.05 3.90 6.14
CA ARG A 37 -8.84 5.05 5.26
C ARG A 37 -9.28 4.77 3.82
N ARG A 38 -9.90 3.61 3.57
CA ARG A 38 -10.25 3.10 2.24
C ARG A 38 -9.04 2.91 1.31
N SER A 39 -7.87 2.68 1.88
CA SER A 39 -6.69 2.29 1.10
C SER A 39 -6.68 0.79 0.85
N ASN A 40 -6.35 0.40 -0.37
CA ASN A 40 -6.20 -0.99 -0.78
C ASN A 40 -4.79 -1.45 -0.44
N ASN A 41 -4.64 -2.36 0.51
CA ASN A 41 -3.35 -2.88 0.92
C ASN A 41 -3.26 -4.38 0.62
N VAL A 42 -2.07 -4.85 0.29
CA VAL A 42 -1.81 -6.27 0.06
C VAL A 42 -1.92 -7.03 1.38
N GLU A 43 -2.77 -8.05 1.43
CA GLU A 43 -2.92 -8.86 2.63
C GLU A 43 -1.73 -9.82 2.76
N ALA A 44 -0.97 -9.65 3.83
CA ALA A 44 0.10 -10.57 4.23
C ALA A 44 0.19 -10.63 5.76
N ASN A 45 0.56 -11.79 6.28
CA ASN A 45 0.60 -12.02 7.72
C ASN A 45 1.75 -11.25 8.42
N ASP A 46 1.64 -11.02 9.73
CA ASP A 46 2.62 -10.24 10.50
C ASP A 46 3.84 -11.03 11.00
N ARG A 47 3.98 -12.31 10.62
CA ARG A 47 5.08 -13.18 11.07
C ARG A 47 6.17 -13.34 10.02
N ASP A 48 5.79 -13.72 8.80
CA ASP A 48 6.70 -13.97 7.68
C ASP A 48 6.30 -13.22 6.41
N TYR A 49 5.28 -12.34 6.48
CA TYR A 49 4.88 -11.44 5.41
C TYR A 49 4.54 -12.13 4.09
N LYS A 50 4.12 -13.39 4.16
CA LYS A 50 3.57 -14.13 3.01
C LYS A 50 2.18 -13.64 2.67
N THR A 51 1.96 -13.47 1.37
CA THR A 51 0.66 -13.19 0.78
C THR A 51 -0.15 -14.48 0.60
N SER A 52 -1.35 -14.39 0.01
CA SER A 52 -2.13 -15.56 -0.39
C SER A 52 -1.55 -16.35 -1.57
N VAL A 53 -0.57 -15.80 -2.29
CA VAL A 53 0.08 -16.44 -3.44
C VAL A 53 1.39 -17.07 -3.00
N GLU A 54 1.62 -18.33 -3.39
CA GLU A 54 2.83 -19.06 -2.99
C GLU A 54 4.09 -18.36 -3.51
N LYS A 55 5.11 -18.25 -2.66
CA LYS A 55 6.40 -17.58 -2.94
C LYS A 55 6.29 -16.07 -3.21
N LEU A 56 5.15 -15.44 -2.93
CA LEU A 56 4.97 -13.99 -3.00
C LEU A 56 4.84 -13.39 -1.60
N TYR A 57 5.62 -12.33 -1.37
CA TYR A 57 5.75 -11.65 -0.07
C TYR A 57 5.46 -10.15 -0.24
N ALA A 58 4.94 -9.50 0.80
CA ALA A 58 4.64 -8.07 0.79
C ALA A 58 5.02 -7.41 2.13
N ALA A 59 5.75 -6.31 2.08
CA ALA A 59 6.27 -5.61 3.25
C ALA A 59 6.23 -4.09 3.07
N GLY A 60 6.12 -3.35 4.16
CA GLY A 60 6.09 -1.89 4.16
C GLY A 60 4.73 -1.33 3.73
N ASP A 61 4.74 -0.15 3.13
CA ASP A 61 3.52 0.63 2.89
C ASP A 61 2.53 -0.05 1.93
N VAL A 62 2.99 -0.95 1.06
CA VAL A 62 2.11 -1.74 0.18
C VAL A 62 1.20 -2.72 0.96
N ARG A 63 1.65 -3.16 2.14
CA ARG A 63 0.95 -4.10 3.02
C ARG A 63 0.27 -3.38 4.20
N ARG A 64 0.98 -2.44 4.82
CA ARG A 64 0.53 -1.73 6.02
C ARG A 64 -0.30 -0.47 5.72
N GLY A 65 -0.20 0.06 4.50
CA GLY A 65 -0.63 1.41 4.17
C GLY A 65 0.40 2.45 4.62
N GLN A 66 0.09 3.74 4.44
CA GLN A 66 0.99 4.86 4.77
C GLN A 66 1.53 4.73 6.21
N SER A 67 2.82 4.44 6.34
CA SER A 67 3.44 4.12 7.62
C SER A 67 4.82 4.79 7.77
N LEU A 68 5.51 4.50 8.88
CA LEU A 68 6.86 5.01 9.12
C LEU A 68 7.89 4.09 8.50
N VAL A 69 9.02 4.66 8.06
CA VAL A 69 10.14 3.93 7.46
C VAL A 69 10.64 2.77 8.35
N VAL A 70 10.61 2.93 9.67
CA VAL A 70 11.01 1.87 10.62
C VAL A 70 10.15 0.60 10.47
N TRP A 71 8.87 0.74 10.10
CA TRP A 71 8.00 -0.40 9.84
C TRP A 71 8.41 -1.12 8.56
N ALA A 72 8.65 -0.39 7.48
CA ALA A 72 9.15 -0.98 6.25
C ALA A 72 10.47 -1.74 6.46
N ILE A 73 11.40 -1.17 7.25
CA ILE A 73 12.66 -1.85 7.61
C ILE A 73 12.40 -3.11 8.44
N ARG A 74 11.50 -3.03 9.43
CA ARG A 74 11.16 -4.19 10.27
C ARG A 74 10.51 -5.32 9.47
N GLU A 75 9.67 -4.99 8.51
CA GLU A 75 8.95 -5.98 7.69
C GLU A 75 9.83 -6.59 6.58
N GLY A 76 10.85 -5.86 6.11
CA GLY A 76 11.76 -6.33 5.06
C GLY A 76 13.00 -7.10 5.53
N ARG A 77 13.19 -7.27 6.85
CA ARG A 77 14.32 -8.03 7.44
C ARG A 77 14.01 -9.51 7.56
#